data_AF-A0A6A6YRI0-F1
#
_entry.id   AF-A0A6A6YRI0-F1
#
_cell.length_a   1.000
_cell.length_b   1.000
_cell.length_c   1.000
_cell.angle_alpha   90.00
_cell.angle_beta   90.00
_cell.angle_gamma   90.00
#
_symmetry.space_group_name_H-M   'P 1'
#
loop_
_entity.id
_entity.type
_entity.pdbx_description
1 polymer ?
#
loop_
_entity_poly.entity_id
_entity_poly.type
_entity_poly.pdbx_seq_one_letter_code
_entity_poly.pdbx_strand_id
1 'polypeptide(L)'
;MPRLKSMELWNGGRSFACVFRYQAPNICRPARIIWRSNWDLLLEPRVTRSWNTVAQQHNLYELQVTKELLGADTVIKSHGDAVRVLDFLHYVACPVSLWQIQVENRL
;
A
#
# COMPACT_ATOMS: atom_id res chain seq x y z
N MET A 1 -19.52 12.85 -4.82
CA MET A 1 -18.69 11.62 -4.80
C MET A 1 -18.86 10.93 -3.45
N PRO A 2 -18.91 9.59 -3.40
CA PRO A 2 -18.95 8.85 -2.13
C PRO A 2 -17.66 9.08 -1.32
N ARG A 3 -17.74 8.95 0.01
CA ARG A 3 -16.56 9.07 0.88
C ARG A 3 -15.66 7.85 0.71
N LEU A 4 -14.39 8.08 0.40
CA LEU A 4 -13.40 7.02 0.26
C LEU A 4 -13.11 6.38 1.62
N LYS A 5 -13.40 5.09 1.77
CA LYS A 5 -13.15 4.34 3.01
C LYS A 5 -11.77 3.67 3.02
N SER A 6 -11.38 3.11 1.89
CA SER A 6 -10.08 2.46 1.72
C SER A 6 -9.61 2.59 0.28
N MET A 7 -8.30 2.72 0.10
CA MET A 7 -7.67 2.69 -1.22
C MET A 7 -6.28 2.08 -1.09
N GLU A 8 -5.92 1.23 -2.05
CA GLU A 8 -4.57 0.71 -2.20
C GLU A 8 -4.05 1.08 -3.59
N LEU A 9 -2.95 1.82 -3.65
CA LEU A 9 -2.19 2.10 -4.86
C LEU A 9 -0.86 1.37 -4.73
N TRP A 10 -0.46 0.62 -5.74
CA TRP A 10 0.73 -0.19 -5.65
C TRP A 10 1.52 -0.18 -6.94
N ASN A 11 2.82 -0.39 -6.79
CA ASN A 11 3.74 -0.68 -7.86
C ASN A 11 4.66 -1.79 -7.36
N GLY A 12 4.83 -2.85 -8.15
CA GLY A 12 5.68 -3.94 -7.73
C GLY A 12 6.08 -4.83 -8.89
N GLY A 13 7.35 -5.19 -8.93
CA GLY A 13 7.95 -6.06 -9.94
C GLY A 13 9.28 -6.59 -9.44
N ARG A 14 10.16 -6.99 -10.36
CA ARG A 14 11.50 -7.45 -9.97
C ARG A 14 12.23 -6.35 -9.18
N SER A 15 12.83 -6.73 -8.05
CA SER A 15 13.62 -5.91 -7.13
C SER A 15 12.87 -4.86 -6.31
N PHE A 16 11.75 -4.31 -6.78
CA PHE A 16 11.06 -3.21 -6.10
C PHE A 16 9.58 -3.49 -5.98
N ALA A 17 9.05 -3.44 -4.75
CA ALA A 17 7.62 -3.41 -4.49
C ALA A 17 7.23 -2.41 -3.40
N CYS A 18 6.09 -1.76 -3.62
CA CYS A 18 5.49 -0.81 -2.71
C CYS A 18 3.96 -0.86 -2.80
N VAL A 19 3.29 -0.71 -1.65
CA VAL A 19 1.88 -0.34 -1.55
C VAL A 19 1.70 0.91 -0.69
N PHE A 20 0.94 1.86 -1.22
CA PHE A 20 0.33 2.96 -0.49
C PHE A 20 -1.10 2.57 -0.14
N ARG A 21 -1.45 2.65 1.13
CA ARG A 21 -2.77 2.29 1.66
C ARG A 21 -3.34 3.47 2.43
N TYR A 22 -4.48 3.97 1.96
CA TYR A 22 -5.32 4.90 2.72
C TYR A 22 -6.46 4.13 3.37
N GLN A 23 -6.73 4.44 4.64
CA GLN A 23 -7.89 3.94 5.38
C GLN A 23 -8.54 5.08 6.16
N ALA A 24 -9.84 5.25 5.99
CA ALA A 24 -10.68 6.14 6.77
C ALA A 24 -11.78 5.30 7.41
N PRO A 25 -11.55 4.77 8.63
CA PRO A 25 -12.61 4.13 9.38
C PRO A 25 -13.72 5.15 9.67
N ASN A 26 -14.91 4.66 10.07
CA ASN A 26 -16.07 5.50 10.40
C ASN A 26 -15.72 6.59 11.45
N ILE A 27 -16.68 7.51 11.64
CA ILE A 27 -16.60 8.69 12.53
C ILE A 27 -15.93 8.36 13.87
N CYS A 28 -15.07 9.26 14.34
CA CYS A 28 -14.26 9.18 15.58
C CYS A 28 -12.95 8.36 15.50
N ARG A 29 -12.50 7.91 14.33
CA ARG A 29 -11.14 7.36 14.17
C ARG A 29 -10.30 8.20 13.20
N PRO A 30 -8.98 8.31 13.43
CA PRO A 30 -8.10 9.01 12.51
C PRO A 30 -8.05 8.28 11.16
N ALA A 31 -7.87 9.05 10.09
CA ALA A 31 -7.45 8.50 8.82
C ALA A 31 -6.02 7.97 8.94
N ARG A 32 -5.68 6.94 8.16
CA ARG A 32 -4.36 6.31 8.18
C ARG A 32 -3.82 6.21 6.77
N ILE A 33 -2.58 6.62 6.59
CA ILE A 33 -1.74 6.25 5.47
C ILE A 33 -0.72 5.25 5.98
N ILE A 34 -0.70 4.09 5.36
CA ILE A 34 0.37 3.11 5.50
C ILE A 34 1.07 3.06 4.15
N TRP A 35 2.37 3.25 4.16
CA TRP A 35 3.21 3.11 2.98
C TRP A 35 4.21 2.00 3.30
N ARG A 36 4.14 0.89 2.56
CA ARG A 36 4.93 -0.33 2.82
C ARG A 36 5.76 -0.66 1.59
N SER A 37 7.07 -0.80 1.75
CA SER A 37 8.01 -0.95 0.62
C SER A 37 9.25 -1.76 0.99
N ASN A 38 9.93 -2.36 0.01
CA ASN A 38 11.26 -2.96 0.21
C ASN A 38 12.44 -2.03 -0.08
N TRP A 39 12.16 -0.75 -0.33
CA TRP A 39 13.19 0.29 -0.44
C TRP A 39 12.76 1.53 0.32
N ASP A 40 13.74 2.38 0.66
CA ASP A 40 13.54 3.56 1.48
C ASP A 40 12.88 4.73 0.73
N LEU A 41 11.71 4.52 0.11
CA LEU A 41 10.97 5.63 -0.50
C LEU A 41 10.25 6.46 0.57
N LEU A 42 10.34 7.77 0.37
CA LEU A 42 9.76 8.82 1.19
C LEU A 42 8.56 9.38 0.43
N LEU A 43 7.41 9.44 1.09
CA LEU A 43 6.28 10.16 0.56
C LEU A 43 6.61 11.65 0.53
N GLU A 44 6.39 12.28 -0.62
CA GLU A 44 6.57 13.72 -0.73
C GLU A 44 5.65 14.45 0.27
N PRO A 45 6.12 15.51 0.94
CA PRO A 45 5.30 16.29 1.88
C PRO A 45 4.01 16.84 1.26
N ARG A 46 3.96 17.00 -0.07
CA ARG A 46 2.75 17.40 -0.79
C ARG A 46 1.67 16.32 -0.71
N VAL A 47 2.03 15.04 -0.84
CA VAL A 47 1.11 13.91 -0.76
C VAL A 47 0.45 13.86 0.62
N THR A 48 1.24 13.91 1.69
CA THR A 48 0.71 13.91 3.07
C THR A 48 -0.22 15.09 3.33
N ARG A 49 0.13 16.29 2.85
CA ARG A 49 -0.72 17.48 2.99
C ARG A 49 -2.06 17.34 2.25
N SER A 50 -2.03 16.86 1.01
CA SER A 50 -3.26 16.63 0.22
C SER A 50 -4.20 15.64 0.91
N TRP A 51 -3.68 14.54 1.44
CA TRP A 51 -4.49 13.57 2.18
C TRP A 51 -5.00 14.11 3.52
N ASN A 52 -4.24 14.98 4.19
CA ASN A 52 -4.71 15.63 5.41
C ASN A 52 -5.90 16.55 5.13
N THR A 53 -5.87 17.29 4.02
CA THR A 53 -7.02 18.08 3.55
C THR A 53 -8.25 17.21 3.31
N VAL A 54 -8.08 16.04 2.68
CA VAL A 54 -9.19 15.08 2.47
C VAL A 54 -9.76 14.58 3.81
N ALA A 55 -8.90 14.27 4.79
CA ALA A 55 -9.35 13.85 6.11
C ALA A 55 -10.17 14.94 6.83
N GLN A 56 -9.70 16.20 6.77
CA GLN A 56 -10.39 17.36 7.34
C GLN A 56 -11.76 17.60 6.69
N GLN A 57 -11.86 17.50 5.36
CA GLN A 57 -13.13 17.63 4.62
C GLN A 57 -14.16 16.56 5.01
N HIS A 58 -13.72 15.45 5.59
CA HIS A 58 -14.57 14.36 6.04
C HIS A 58 -14.77 14.31 7.56
N ASN A 59 -14.39 15.37 8.29
CA ASN A 59 -14.47 15.49 9.74
C ASN A 59 -13.76 14.33 10.47
N LEU A 60 -12.66 13.84 9.89
CA LEU A 60 -11.78 12.90 10.57
C LEU A 60 -10.80 13.71 11.44
N TYR A 61 -10.57 13.23 12.66
CA TYR A 61 -9.85 13.97 13.70
C TYR A 61 -8.40 14.29 13.30
N GLU A 62 -7.72 13.33 12.67
CA GLU A 62 -6.29 13.42 12.33
C GLU A 62 -5.95 12.46 11.18
N LEU A 63 -4.84 12.72 10.49
CA LEU A 63 -4.18 11.81 9.58
C LEU A 63 -2.90 11.24 10.20
N GLN A 64 -2.88 9.93 10.43
CA GLN A 64 -1.67 9.21 10.83
C GLN A 64 -0.93 8.70 9.60
N VAL A 65 0.39 8.88 9.57
CA VAL A 65 1.25 8.38 8.49
C VAL A 65 2.26 7.40 9.06
N THR A 66 2.27 6.18 8.54
CA THR A 66 3.17 5.11 8.97
C THR A 66 3.96 4.60 7.78
N LYS A 67 5.28 4.50 7.96
CA LYS A 67 6.19 3.88 7.01
C LYS A 67 6.58 2.49 7.49
N GLU A 68 6.40 1.49 6.64
CA GLU A 68 6.74 0.10 6.89
C GLU A 68 7.80 -0.34 5.88
N LEU A 69 9.06 -0.40 6.31
CA LEU A 69 10.13 -0.94 5.48
C LEU A 69 10.15 -2.47 5.64
N LEU A 70 10.05 -3.19 4.52
CA LEU A 70 10.26 -4.64 4.46
C LEU A 70 11.73 -4.97 4.77
N GLY A 71 11.97 -6.17 5.31
CA GLY A 71 13.32 -6.62 5.64
C GLY A 71 14.26 -6.57 4.43
N ALA A 72 15.52 -6.22 4.65
CA ALA A 72 16.54 -6.11 3.60
C ALA A 72 16.78 -7.43 2.84
N ASP A 73 16.40 -8.55 3.46
CA ASP A 73 16.41 -9.91 2.90
C ASP A 73 15.17 -10.24 2.04
N THR A 74 14.23 -9.30 1.88
CA THR A 74 13.02 -9.50 1.08
C THR A 74 13.36 -9.52 -0.41
N VAL A 75 13.50 -10.72 -0.96
CA VAL A 75 13.73 -10.94 -2.39
C VAL A 75 12.41 -10.92 -3.15
N ILE A 76 12.30 -10.00 -4.13
CA ILE A 76 11.14 -9.85 -5.00
C ILE A 76 11.57 -10.14 -6.43
N LYS A 77 11.18 -11.30 -6.97
CA LYS A 77 11.57 -11.71 -8.34
C LYS A 77 10.50 -11.37 -9.38
N SER A 78 9.26 -11.20 -8.92
CA SER A 78 8.09 -11.08 -9.79
C SER A 78 6.99 -10.20 -9.17
N HIS A 79 5.99 -9.86 -9.98
CA HIS A 79 4.76 -9.22 -9.52
C HIS A 79 4.00 -10.11 -8.52
N GLY A 80 4.07 -11.43 -8.68
CA GLY A 80 3.45 -12.38 -7.75
C GLY A 80 4.11 -12.35 -6.37
N ASP A 81 5.44 -12.23 -6.32
CA ASP A 81 6.17 -12.04 -5.06
C ASP A 81 5.82 -10.70 -4.42
N ALA A 82 5.73 -9.63 -5.22
CA ALA A 82 5.33 -8.32 -4.75
C ALA A 82 3.95 -8.37 -4.07
N VAL A 83 2.95 -9.00 -4.71
CA VAL A 83 1.61 -9.16 -4.13
C VAL A 83 1.65 -9.94 -2.82
N ARG A 84 2.49 -10.97 -2.72
CA ARG A 84 2.64 -11.78 -1.50
C ARG A 84 3.26 -11.00 -0.34
N VAL A 85 4.30 -10.18 -0.57
CA VAL A 85 5.04 -9.51 0.52
C VAL A 85 4.42 -8.19 0.98
N LEU A 86 3.65 -7.54 0.10
CA LEU A 86 3.00 -6.27 0.38
C LEU A 86 1.70 -6.39 1.20
N ASP A 87 1.18 -7.61 1.39
CA ASP A 87 0.08 -7.93 2.31
C ASP A 87 -1.18 -7.05 2.09
N PHE A 88 -1.75 -7.11 0.88
CA PHE A 88 -2.92 -6.32 0.48
C PHE A 88 -4.18 -6.62 1.31
N LEU A 89 -5.05 -5.61 1.50
CA LEU A 89 -6.35 -5.82 2.16
C LEU A 89 -7.32 -6.63 1.30
N HIS A 90 -7.20 -6.51 -0.01
CA HIS A 90 -8.06 -7.18 -0.98
C HIS A 90 -7.23 -7.92 -2.02
N TYR A 91 -7.79 -8.98 -2.60
CA TYR A 91 -7.15 -9.72 -3.68
C TYR A 91 -6.95 -8.83 -4.91
N VAL A 92 -5.69 -8.68 -5.32
CA VAL A 92 -5.30 -7.98 -6.56
C VAL A 92 -5.42 -8.90 -7.78
N ALA A 93 -5.24 -10.20 -7.57
CA ALA A 93 -5.44 -11.26 -8.54
C ALA A 93 -5.84 -12.55 -7.82
N CYS A 94 -6.39 -13.52 -8.56
CA CYS A 94 -6.74 -14.80 -7.96
C CYS A 94 -5.47 -15.60 -7.57
N PRO A 95 -5.54 -16.48 -6.57
CA PRO A 95 -4.39 -17.24 -6.11
C PRO A 95 -3.70 -18.07 -7.22
N VAL A 96 -4.47 -18.60 -8.18
CA VAL A 96 -3.92 -19.40 -9.29
C VAL A 96 -3.05 -18.55 -10.21
N SER A 97 -3.51 -17.36 -10.57
CA SER A 97 -2.71 -16.43 -11.40
C SER A 97 -1.45 -15.97 -10.69
N LEU A 98 -1.53 -15.67 -9.37
CA LEU A 98 -0.36 -15.31 -8.58
C LEU A 98 0.67 -16.44 -8.53
N TRP A 99 0.20 -17.68 -8.32
CA TRP A 99 1.07 -18.86 -8.33
C TRP A 99 1.76 -19.04 -9.70
N GLN A 100 1.02 -18.90 -10.80
CA GLN A 100 1.59 -19.02 -12.14
C GLN A 100 2.67 -17.96 -12.40
N ILE A 101 2.40 -16.69 -12.08
CA ILE A 101 3.39 -15.60 -12.20
C ILE A 101 4.65 -15.92 -11.41
N GLN A 102 4.53 -16.47 -10.19
CA GLN A 102 5.69 -16.83 -9.38
C GLN A 102 6.49 -17.97 -10.02
N VAL A 103 5.84 -19.03 -10.49
CA VAL A 103 6.50 -20.20 -11.11
C VAL A 103 7.25 -19.80 -12.38
N GLU A 104 6.62 -19.01 -13.24
CA GLU A 104 7.22 -18.56 -14.51
C GLU A 104 8.44 -17.64 -14.31
N ASN A 105 8.56 -16.99 -13.14
CA ASN A 105 9.64 -16.06 -12.80
C ASN A 105 10.66 -16.65 -11.79
N ARG A 106 10.73 -17.98 -11.64
CA ARG A 106 11.70 -18.65 -10.74
C ARG A 106 13.13 -18.70 -11.27
N LEU A 107 13.37 -18.36 -12.53
CA LEU A 107 14.66 -18.44 -13.21
C LEU A 107 15.62 -17.30 -12.83
#